data_AF-A0A382ZGM8-F1
#
_entry.id   AF-A0A382ZGM8-F1
#
_cell.length_a   1.000
_cell.length_b   1.000
_cell.length_c   1.000
_cell.angle_alpha   90.00
_cell.angle_beta   90.00
_cell.angle_gamma   90.00
#
_symmetry.space_group_name_H-M   'P 1'
#
loop_
_entity.id
_entity.type
_entity.pdbx_description
1 polymer ?
#
loop_
_entity_poly.entity_id
_entity_poly.type
_entity_poly.pdbx_seq_one_letter_code
_entity_poly.pdbx_strand_id
1 'polypeptide(L)'
;MDALPVTLGSEFDAYVTSITKSSHAIIHSKKQLEQVALGGTAVGTGANTPRGYRKKAIQELSRISKLELIEQKNMQHSLQSKFAITNTSSAIRNLAVELGKISNDIRLMASGPIAGLGELEIPAVHAGSSIMPGKVNPSLAECMNMICFSIIGNDTTVAFAAQAGQLELNVMLPVMLKAVLDSTDMLTNFLPIFSANLIDGLTADKKKLQANIEKSPVIVTLLAPKIGYQKSADLFKESMKTGKTIRELVISKKLMT
;
A
#
# COMPACT_ATOMS: atom_id res chain seq x y z
N MET A 1 10.83 19.48 -2.19
CA MET A 1 11.24 20.63 -1.38
C MET A 1 11.69 20.09 -0.04
N ASP A 2 12.73 20.66 0.54
CA ASP A 2 13.21 20.28 1.87
C ASP A 2 12.17 20.58 2.96
N ALA A 3 12.16 19.78 4.02
CA ALA A 3 11.23 19.88 5.15
C ALA A 3 11.98 19.68 6.49
N LEU A 4 11.23 19.66 7.60
CA LEU A 4 11.79 19.32 8.90
C LEU A 4 12.26 17.85 8.93
N PRO A 5 13.36 17.55 9.63
CA PRO A 5 13.88 16.19 9.68
C PRO A 5 12.93 15.26 10.45
N VAL A 6 12.85 14.03 9.97
CA VAL A 6 12.23 12.88 10.64
C VAL A 6 13.25 11.75 10.73
N THR A 7 12.99 10.73 11.54
CA THR A 7 13.86 9.55 11.57
C THR A 7 13.43 8.57 10.47
N LEU A 8 14.39 7.86 9.87
CA LEU A 8 14.06 6.81 8.91
C LEU A 8 13.19 5.71 9.54
N GLY A 9 13.40 5.41 10.83
CA GLY A 9 12.54 4.50 11.59
C GLY A 9 11.09 4.97 11.63
N SER A 10 10.85 6.25 11.96
CA SER A 10 9.48 6.81 11.98
C SER A 10 8.80 6.80 10.61
N GLU A 11 9.57 6.92 9.52
CA GLU A 11 9.03 6.80 8.16
C GLU A 11 8.58 5.36 7.85
N PHE A 12 9.39 4.36 8.24
CA PHE A 12 9.04 2.95 8.09
C PHE A 12 7.91 2.51 9.03
N ASP A 13 7.83 3.07 10.24
CA ASP A 13 6.70 2.83 11.16
C ASP A 13 5.37 3.32 10.56
N ALA A 14 5.40 4.40 9.78
CA ALA A 14 4.24 4.85 9.03
C ALA A 14 3.83 3.84 7.95
N TYR A 15 4.79 3.22 7.25
CA TYR A 15 4.52 2.15 6.28
C TYR A 15 3.90 0.92 6.94
N VAL A 16 4.42 0.50 8.09
CA VAL A 16 3.86 -0.60 8.90
C VAL A 16 2.41 -0.29 9.29
N THR A 17 2.14 0.95 9.70
CA THR A 17 0.78 1.40 10.04
C THR A 17 -0.17 1.31 8.84
N SER A 18 0.26 1.76 7.66
CA SER A 18 -0.51 1.67 6.42
C SER A 18 -0.86 0.23 6.04
N ILE A 19 0.13 -0.67 6.06
CA ILE A 19 -0.08 -2.10 5.75
C ILE A 19 -1.01 -2.75 6.78
N THR A 20 -0.83 -2.45 8.06
CA THR A 20 -1.66 -3.00 9.15
C THR A 20 -3.12 -2.61 8.99
N LYS A 21 -3.40 -1.31 8.73
CA LYS A 21 -4.76 -0.82 8.50
C LYS A 21 -5.41 -1.48 7.29
N SER A 22 -4.67 -1.59 6.18
CA SER A 22 -5.15 -2.23 4.96
C SER A 22 -5.42 -3.73 5.14
N SER A 23 -4.55 -4.44 5.86
CA SER A 23 -4.75 -5.85 6.22
C SER A 23 -6.01 -6.05 7.06
N HIS A 24 -6.22 -5.22 8.08
CA HIS A 24 -7.45 -5.26 8.88
C HIS A 24 -8.70 -5.00 8.04
N ALA A 25 -8.64 -4.08 7.07
CA ALA A 25 -9.76 -3.82 6.16
C ALA A 25 -10.11 -5.04 5.31
N ILE A 26 -9.11 -5.78 4.80
CA ILE A 26 -9.31 -7.02 4.03
C ILE A 26 -9.91 -8.13 4.93
N ILE A 27 -9.37 -8.31 6.14
CA ILE A 27 -9.89 -9.29 7.11
C ILE A 27 -11.33 -8.97 7.47
N HIS A 28 -11.67 -7.68 7.62
CA HIS A 28 -13.03 -7.26 7.93
C HIS A 28 -13.99 -7.48 6.76
N SER A 29 -13.58 -7.15 5.53
CA SER A 29 -14.43 -7.34 4.35
C SER A 29 -14.74 -8.81 4.06
N LYS A 30 -13.79 -9.72 4.36
CA LYS A 30 -13.98 -11.18 4.28
C LYS A 30 -15.24 -11.65 5.01
N LYS A 31 -15.57 -11.09 6.17
CA LYS A 31 -16.74 -11.50 6.98
C LYS A 31 -18.07 -11.37 6.21
N GLN A 32 -18.13 -10.50 5.22
CA GLN A 32 -19.33 -10.35 4.39
C GLN A 32 -19.43 -11.44 3.32
N LEU A 33 -18.30 -12.00 2.87
CA LEU A 33 -18.25 -13.12 1.92
C LEU A 33 -18.71 -14.44 2.55
N GLU A 34 -18.64 -14.55 3.87
CA GLU A 34 -19.10 -15.73 4.63
C GLU A 34 -20.63 -15.88 4.63
N GLN A 35 -21.38 -14.84 4.24
CA GLN A 35 -22.83 -14.88 4.13
C GLN A 35 -23.27 -15.43 2.76
N VAL A 36 -23.84 -16.63 2.75
CA VAL A 36 -24.21 -17.33 1.50
C VAL A 36 -25.73 -17.46 1.31
N ALA A 37 -26.16 -17.29 0.06
CA ALA A 37 -27.56 -17.47 -0.37
C ALA A 37 -27.86 -18.87 -0.93
N LEU A 38 -27.03 -19.87 -0.59
CA LEU A 38 -27.29 -21.27 -0.95
C LEU A 38 -28.68 -21.69 -0.45
N GLY A 39 -29.48 -22.29 -1.33
CA GLY A 39 -30.89 -22.60 -1.07
C GLY A 39 -31.89 -21.53 -1.51
N GLY A 40 -31.43 -20.36 -1.99
CA GLY A 40 -32.27 -19.32 -2.57
C GLY A 40 -32.82 -19.63 -3.98
N THR A 41 -32.26 -20.65 -4.63
CA THR A 41 -32.63 -21.13 -5.97
C THR A 41 -32.60 -20.01 -7.02
N ALA A 42 -33.59 -19.93 -7.91
CA ALA A 42 -33.52 -19.09 -9.11
C ALA A 42 -33.51 -17.58 -8.80
N VAL A 43 -34.35 -17.15 -7.84
CA VAL A 43 -34.64 -15.73 -7.58
C VAL A 43 -34.69 -15.39 -6.10
N GLY A 44 -34.18 -16.25 -5.22
CA GLY A 44 -34.06 -15.97 -3.78
C GLY A 44 -35.30 -16.30 -2.96
N THR A 45 -36.32 -16.95 -3.55
CA THR A 45 -37.53 -17.40 -2.85
C THR A 45 -37.34 -18.73 -2.13
N GLY A 46 -36.33 -19.51 -2.51
CA GLY A 46 -36.19 -20.90 -2.06
C GLY A 46 -37.26 -21.83 -2.65
N ALA A 47 -37.88 -21.44 -3.78
CA ALA A 47 -38.77 -22.32 -4.52
C ALA A 47 -38.07 -23.63 -4.85
N ASN A 48 -38.77 -24.75 -4.66
CA ASN A 48 -38.27 -26.12 -4.82
C ASN A 48 -37.12 -26.51 -3.85
N THR A 49 -36.91 -25.77 -2.76
CA THR A 49 -35.97 -26.14 -1.70
C THR A 49 -36.70 -26.87 -0.55
N PRO A 50 -36.31 -28.11 -0.20
CA PRO A 50 -36.89 -28.81 0.95
C PRO A 50 -36.66 -28.06 2.27
N ARG A 51 -37.62 -28.15 3.19
CA ARG A 51 -37.50 -27.55 4.52
C ARG A 51 -36.22 -28.05 5.22
N GLY A 52 -35.39 -27.12 5.67
CA GLY A 52 -34.12 -27.43 6.34
C GLY A 52 -32.93 -27.75 5.43
N TYR A 53 -33.11 -27.82 4.10
CA TYR A 53 -32.01 -28.03 3.15
C TYR A 53 -30.92 -26.97 3.32
N ARG A 54 -31.31 -25.69 3.32
CA ARG A 54 -30.40 -24.55 3.40
C ARG A 54 -29.42 -24.67 4.58
N LYS A 55 -29.96 -24.83 5.78
CA LYS A 55 -29.18 -24.96 7.02
C LYS A 55 -28.20 -26.12 6.94
N LYS A 56 -28.67 -27.31 6.53
CA LYS A 56 -27.82 -28.50 6.40
C LYS A 56 -26.74 -28.33 5.34
N ALA A 57 -27.09 -27.80 4.17
CA ALA A 57 -26.16 -27.61 3.06
C ALA A 57 -25.05 -26.60 3.42
N ILE A 58 -25.40 -25.49 4.09
CA ILE A 58 -24.42 -24.49 4.54
C ILE A 58 -23.54 -25.04 5.68
N GLN A 59 -24.10 -25.82 6.61
CA GLN A 59 -23.34 -26.49 7.65
C GLN A 59 -22.33 -27.49 7.08
N GLU A 60 -22.75 -28.34 6.13
CA GLU A 60 -21.84 -29.28 5.46
C GLU A 60 -20.79 -28.56 4.62
N LEU A 61 -21.17 -27.49 3.90
CA LEU A 61 -20.21 -26.69 3.14
C LEU A 61 -19.20 -26.01 4.05
N SER A 62 -19.63 -25.47 5.19
CA SER A 62 -18.73 -24.92 6.22
C SER A 62 -17.75 -25.98 6.73
N ARG A 63 -18.25 -27.19 7.02
CA ARG A 63 -17.43 -28.31 7.49
C ARG A 63 -16.37 -28.74 6.47
N ILE A 64 -16.74 -28.85 5.19
CA ILE A 64 -15.83 -29.30 4.12
C ILE A 64 -14.82 -28.22 3.76
N SER A 65 -15.28 -26.97 3.64
CA SER A 65 -14.41 -25.82 3.28
C SER A 65 -13.57 -25.31 4.44
N LYS A 66 -13.92 -25.66 5.68
CA LYS A 66 -13.34 -25.10 6.92
C LYS A 66 -13.54 -23.57 7.03
N LEU A 67 -14.58 -23.05 6.37
CA LEU A 67 -14.99 -21.65 6.45
C LEU A 67 -16.21 -21.51 7.35
N GLU A 68 -16.33 -20.40 8.06
CA GLU A 68 -17.48 -20.08 8.91
C GLU A 68 -18.63 -19.52 8.07
N LEU A 69 -19.24 -20.34 7.21
CA LEU A 69 -20.32 -19.88 6.34
C LEU A 69 -21.64 -19.79 7.11
N ILE A 70 -22.34 -18.69 6.90
CA ILE A 70 -23.63 -18.43 7.53
C ILE A 70 -24.71 -18.10 6.51
N GLU A 71 -25.96 -18.30 6.92
CA GLU A 71 -27.11 -17.99 6.10
C GLU A 71 -27.26 -16.48 5.88
N GLN A 72 -27.25 -16.06 4.62
CA GLN A 72 -27.68 -14.71 4.25
C GLN A 72 -29.17 -14.50 4.59
N LYS A 73 -29.50 -13.47 5.37
CA LYS A 73 -30.89 -13.19 5.78
C LYS A 73 -31.80 -12.89 4.59
N ASN A 74 -31.32 -12.11 3.62
CA ASN A 74 -32.06 -11.77 2.41
C ASN A 74 -31.38 -12.41 1.17
N MET A 75 -31.96 -13.50 0.68
CA MET A 75 -31.39 -14.26 -0.45
C MET A 75 -31.52 -13.50 -1.78
N GLN A 76 -32.62 -12.76 -1.99
CA GLN A 76 -32.74 -11.89 -3.17
C GLN A 76 -31.59 -10.89 -3.20
N HIS A 77 -31.33 -10.18 -2.11
CA HIS A 77 -30.22 -9.23 -2.04
C HIS A 77 -28.88 -9.86 -2.46
N SER A 78 -28.57 -11.08 -2.02
CA SER A 78 -27.30 -11.72 -2.40
C SER A 78 -27.25 -12.25 -3.83
N LEU A 79 -28.40 -12.48 -4.48
CA LEU A 79 -28.46 -12.79 -5.91
C LEU A 79 -28.30 -11.53 -6.78
N GLN A 80 -28.94 -10.44 -6.37
CA GLN A 80 -28.97 -9.14 -7.07
C GLN A 80 -27.68 -8.34 -6.85
N SER A 81 -27.32 -8.11 -5.60
CA SER A 81 -26.21 -7.27 -5.16
C SER A 81 -24.98 -8.12 -4.84
N LYS A 82 -23.85 -7.71 -5.40
CA LYS A 82 -22.53 -8.32 -5.13
C LYS A 82 -21.66 -7.43 -4.24
N PHE A 83 -22.29 -6.64 -3.37
CA PHE A 83 -21.64 -5.70 -2.48
C PHE A 83 -20.46 -6.29 -1.70
N ALA A 84 -20.58 -7.51 -1.16
CA ALA A 84 -19.49 -8.14 -0.41
C ALA A 84 -18.23 -8.37 -1.28
N ILE A 85 -18.41 -8.71 -2.56
CA ILE A 85 -17.30 -8.86 -3.52
C ILE A 85 -16.67 -7.50 -3.82
N THR A 86 -17.50 -6.49 -4.10
CA THR A 86 -17.04 -5.12 -4.35
C THR A 86 -16.28 -4.54 -3.14
N ASN A 87 -16.79 -4.73 -1.93
CA ASN A 87 -16.13 -4.27 -0.71
C ASN A 87 -14.78 -4.95 -0.50
N THR A 88 -14.71 -6.26 -0.78
CA THR A 88 -13.44 -7.01 -0.69
C THR A 88 -12.43 -6.53 -1.73
N SER A 89 -12.86 -6.37 -2.98
CA SER A 89 -12.03 -5.82 -4.07
C SER A 89 -11.50 -4.44 -3.74
N SER A 90 -12.35 -3.55 -3.21
CA SER A 90 -11.96 -2.20 -2.79
C SER A 90 -10.91 -2.22 -1.68
N ALA A 91 -11.04 -3.13 -0.70
CA ALA A 91 -10.07 -3.30 0.38
C ALA A 91 -8.70 -3.79 -0.15
N ILE A 92 -8.70 -4.73 -1.10
CA ILE A 92 -7.48 -5.19 -1.79
C ILE A 92 -6.84 -4.04 -2.59
N ARG A 93 -7.65 -3.26 -3.30
CA ARG A 93 -7.19 -2.08 -4.04
C ARG A 93 -6.57 -1.03 -3.11
N ASN A 94 -7.12 -0.81 -1.91
CA ASN A 94 -6.52 0.11 -0.94
C ASN A 94 -5.14 -0.38 -0.48
N LEU A 95 -4.97 -1.69 -0.23
CA LEU A 95 -3.65 -2.27 0.03
C LEU A 95 -2.69 -2.02 -1.13
N ALA A 96 -3.14 -2.22 -2.37
CA ALA A 96 -2.33 -1.95 -3.56
C ALA A 96 -1.89 -0.48 -3.67
N VAL A 97 -2.75 0.48 -3.31
CA VAL A 97 -2.39 1.91 -3.26
C VAL A 97 -1.26 2.16 -2.24
N GLU A 98 -1.37 1.61 -1.03
CA GLU A 98 -0.35 1.75 0.01
C GLU A 98 0.98 1.10 -0.42
N LEU A 99 0.94 -0.14 -0.95
CA LEU A 99 2.13 -0.84 -1.46
C LEU A 99 2.78 -0.07 -2.63
N GLY A 100 1.97 0.53 -3.50
CA GLY A 100 2.46 1.34 -4.61
C GLY A 100 3.20 2.58 -4.12
N LYS A 101 2.66 3.26 -3.10
CA LYS A 101 3.32 4.41 -2.46
C LYS A 101 4.64 4.01 -1.81
N ILE A 102 4.65 2.95 -1.00
CA ILE A 102 5.87 2.44 -0.35
C ILE A 102 6.94 2.09 -1.40
N SER A 103 6.54 1.42 -2.48
CA SER A 103 7.44 1.08 -3.59
C SER A 103 8.02 2.32 -4.26
N ASN A 104 7.22 3.37 -4.45
CA ASN A 104 7.68 4.64 -5.03
C ASN A 104 8.70 5.33 -4.12
N ASP A 105 8.45 5.36 -2.81
CA ASP A 105 9.36 5.95 -1.83
C ASP A 105 10.70 5.21 -1.81
N ILE A 106 10.70 3.88 -1.77
CA ILE A 106 11.93 3.08 -1.82
C ILE A 106 12.72 3.37 -3.11
N ARG A 107 12.04 3.42 -4.26
CA ARG A 107 12.68 3.74 -5.56
C ARG A 107 13.29 5.13 -5.56
N LEU A 108 12.61 6.11 -4.97
CA LEU A 108 13.07 7.49 -4.89
C LEU A 108 14.25 7.64 -3.93
N MET A 109 14.16 7.08 -2.73
CA MET A 109 15.25 7.07 -1.74
C MET A 109 16.49 6.33 -2.25
N ALA A 110 16.30 5.24 -3.01
CA ALA A 110 17.38 4.46 -3.61
C ALA A 110 17.91 5.04 -4.95
N SER A 111 17.34 6.14 -5.44
CA SER A 111 17.79 6.76 -6.68
C SER A 111 19.24 7.24 -6.54
N GLY A 112 20.11 6.91 -7.50
CA GLY A 112 21.54 7.22 -7.36
C GLY A 112 22.43 6.37 -8.28
N PRO A 113 23.70 6.12 -7.92
CA PRO A 113 24.32 6.43 -6.61
C PRO A 113 24.80 7.89 -6.46
N ILE A 114 25.06 8.60 -7.56
CA ILE A 114 25.62 9.97 -7.52
C ILE A 114 24.57 11.04 -7.78
N ALA A 115 23.73 10.85 -8.81
CA ALA A 115 22.82 11.86 -9.34
C ALA A 115 21.37 11.75 -8.80
N GLY A 116 21.18 11.09 -7.65
CA GLY A 116 19.88 10.92 -7.00
C GLY A 116 19.96 11.19 -5.50
N LEU A 117 18.95 10.74 -4.76
CA LEU A 117 18.91 10.91 -3.29
C LEU A 117 19.96 10.03 -2.58
N GLY A 118 20.05 8.74 -2.95
CA GLY A 118 21.01 7.79 -2.41
C GLY A 118 20.91 7.59 -0.90
N GLU A 119 19.71 7.70 -0.34
CA GLU A 119 19.46 7.59 1.10
C GLU A 119 19.32 6.14 1.56
N LEU A 120 18.83 5.28 0.66
CA LEU A 120 18.77 3.84 0.84
C LEU A 120 19.65 3.12 -0.19
N GLU A 121 20.27 2.04 0.26
CA GLU A 121 20.87 1.02 -0.60
C GLU A 121 19.89 -0.16 -0.72
N ILE A 122 19.84 -0.73 -1.92
CA ILE A 122 18.96 -1.84 -2.26
C ILE A 122 19.78 -3.07 -2.66
N PRO A 123 19.30 -4.29 -2.36
CA PRO A 123 19.93 -5.52 -2.80
C PRO A 123 19.99 -5.62 -4.34
N ALA A 124 21.13 -6.09 -4.85
CA ALA A 124 21.34 -6.32 -6.27
C ALA A 124 20.74 -7.66 -6.71
N VAL A 125 19.45 -7.65 -7.09
CA VAL A 125 18.73 -8.85 -7.50
C VAL A 125 19.07 -9.33 -8.91
N HIS A 126 19.49 -8.44 -9.80
CA HIS A 126 20.04 -8.76 -11.13
C HIS A 126 20.85 -7.57 -11.69
N ALA A 127 21.61 -7.82 -12.75
CA ALA A 127 22.34 -6.76 -13.47
C ALA A 127 21.36 -5.77 -14.11
N GLY A 128 21.37 -4.51 -13.66
CA GLY A 128 20.40 -3.49 -14.09
C GLY A 128 20.64 -2.94 -15.50
N SER A 129 21.77 -3.25 -16.12
CA SER A 129 22.07 -2.91 -17.51
C SER A 129 23.22 -3.75 -18.04
N SER A 130 23.14 -4.14 -19.31
CA SER A 130 24.23 -4.85 -20.00
C SER A 130 25.44 -3.96 -20.30
N ILE A 131 25.27 -2.64 -20.38
CA ILE A 131 26.32 -1.68 -20.77
C ILE A 131 26.90 -0.88 -19.60
N MET A 132 26.22 -0.83 -18.46
CA MET A 132 26.67 -0.11 -17.26
C MET A 132 27.04 -1.11 -16.15
N PRO A 133 28.32 -1.51 -16.05
CA PRO A 133 28.79 -2.40 -14.99
C PRO A 133 28.42 -1.85 -13.61
N GLY A 134 27.89 -2.73 -12.75
CA GLY A 134 27.53 -2.37 -11.37
C GLY A 134 26.22 -1.60 -11.20
N LYS A 135 25.49 -1.29 -12.29
CA LYS A 135 24.17 -0.65 -12.17
C LYS A 135 23.15 -1.62 -11.56
N VAL A 136 22.48 -1.18 -10.50
CA VAL A 136 21.37 -1.89 -9.83
C VAL A 136 20.09 -1.08 -10.02
N ASN A 137 19.01 -1.75 -10.44
CA ASN A 137 17.68 -1.13 -10.54
C ASN A 137 16.77 -1.68 -9.42
N PRO A 138 15.82 -0.88 -8.92
CA PRO A 138 14.82 -1.31 -7.93
C PRO A 138 13.70 -2.15 -8.57
N SER A 139 14.05 -3.19 -9.32
CA SER A 139 13.13 -3.94 -10.18
C SER A 139 11.99 -4.61 -9.43
N LEU A 140 12.21 -5.01 -8.17
CA LEU A 140 11.16 -5.59 -7.35
C LEU A 140 10.10 -4.55 -6.97
N ALA A 141 10.50 -3.30 -6.72
CA ALA A 141 9.57 -2.19 -6.49
C ALA A 141 8.86 -1.78 -7.78
N GLU A 142 9.54 -1.84 -8.94
CA GLU A 142 8.91 -1.66 -10.24
C GLU A 142 7.85 -2.73 -10.53
N CYS A 143 8.16 -3.99 -10.24
CA CYS A 143 7.21 -5.10 -10.36
C CYS A 143 6.03 -4.94 -9.40
N MET A 144 6.27 -4.55 -8.15
CA MET A 144 5.20 -4.22 -7.20
C MET A 144 4.28 -3.13 -7.77
N ASN A 145 4.84 -2.05 -8.33
CA ASN A 145 4.03 -1.00 -8.94
C ASN A 145 3.15 -1.53 -10.08
N MET A 146 3.69 -2.37 -10.97
CA MET A 146 2.91 -2.98 -12.06
C MET A 146 1.76 -3.85 -11.53
N ILE A 147 2.01 -4.66 -10.50
CA ILE A 147 0.97 -5.44 -9.81
C ILE A 147 -0.10 -4.51 -9.23
N CYS A 148 0.30 -3.42 -8.56
CA CYS A 148 -0.65 -2.46 -8.00
C CYS A 148 -1.53 -1.82 -9.08
N PHE A 149 -0.97 -1.47 -10.25
CA PHE A 149 -1.74 -0.93 -11.36
C PHE A 149 -2.78 -1.94 -11.89
N SER A 150 -2.39 -3.20 -12.05
CA SER A 150 -3.31 -4.27 -12.46
C SER A 150 -4.44 -4.46 -11.45
N ILE A 151 -4.17 -4.42 -10.15
CA ILE A 151 -5.18 -4.54 -9.09
C ILE A 151 -6.18 -3.37 -9.13
N ILE A 152 -5.71 -2.15 -9.34
CA ILE A 152 -6.59 -0.97 -9.47
C ILE A 152 -7.51 -1.12 -10.69
N GLY A 153 -6.98 -1.61 -11.81
CA GLY A 153 -7.77 -1.93 -13.00
C GLY A 153 -8.82 -3.01 -12.73
N ASN A 154 -8.42 -4.10 -12.07
CA ASN A 154 -9.32 -5.18 -11.67
C ASN A 154 -10.45 -4.69 -10.76
N ASP A 155 -10.16 -3.84 -9.77
CA ASP A 155 -11.18 -3.27 -8.89
C ASP A 155 -12.17 -2.38 -9.65
N THR A 156 -11.67 -1.62 -10.63
CA THR A 156 -12.54 -0.85 -11.53
C THR A 156 -13.49 -1.77 -12.31
N THR A 157 -12.99 -2.88 -12.84
CA THR A 157 -13.82 -3.91 -13.49
C THR A 157 -14.87 -4.47 -12.54
N VAL A 158 -14.49 -4.81 -11.29
CA VAL A 158 -15.41 -5.32 -10.27
C VAL A 158 -16.50 -4.30 -9.94
N ALA A 159 -16.16 -3.01 -9.83
CA ALA A 159 -17.13 -1.95 -9.53
C ALA A 159 -18.20 -1.81 -10.63
N PHE A 160 -17.78 -1.77 -11.91
CA PHE A 160 -18.73 -1.72 -13.02
C PHE A 160 -19.57 -3.00 -13.13
N ALA A 161 -18.94 -4.17 -12.98
CA ALA A 161 -19.65 -5.45 -13.02
C ALA A 161 -20.69 -5.58 -11.90
N ALA A 162 -20.38 -5.08 -10.69
CA ALA A 162 -21.31 -5.09 -9.57
C ALA A 162 -22.55 -4.21 -9.81
N GLN A 163 -22.35 -3.02 -10.39
CA GLN A 163 -23.42 -2.08 -10.70
C GLN A 163 -24.36 -2.60 -11.81
N ALA A 164 -23.84 -3.42 -12.74
CA ALA A 164 -24.59 -3.94 -13.87
C ALA A 164 -25.61 -5.05 -13.53
N GLY A 165 -25.93 -5.25 -12.24
CA GLY A 165 -27.00 -6.15 -11.82
C GLY A 165 -28.36 -5.69 -12.34
N GLN A 166 -29.20 -6.64 -12.75
CA GLN A 166 -30.52 -6.35 -13.31
C GLN A 166 -31.58 -7.20 -12.61
N LEU A 167 -32.53 -6.52 -11.97
CA LEU A 167 -33.63 -7.17 -11.24
C LEU A 167 -33.09 -8.24 -10.27
N GLU A 168 -33.55 -9.49 -10.36
CA GLU A 168 -33.27 -10.58 -9.41
C GLU A 168 -31.84 -11.15 -9.46
N LEU A 169 -31.00 -10.78 -10.43
CA LEU A 169 -29.69 -11.41 -10.61
C LEU A 169 -28.64 -10.45 -11.16
N ASN A 170 -27.42 -10.54 -10.62
CA ASN A 170 -26.23 -10.03 -11.30
C ASN A 170 -25.50 -11.19 -11.99
N VAL A 171 -25.45 -11.12 -13.33
CA VAL A 171 -24.86 -12.14 -14.20
C VAL A 171 -23.37 -11.90 -14.51
N MET A 172 -22.80 -10.78 -14.05
CA MET A 172 -21.39 -10.41 -14.28
C MET A 172 -20.42 -11.12 -13.32
N LEU A 173 -20.90 -12.09 -12.53
CA LEU A 173 -20.11 -12.86 -11.58
C LEU A 173 -18.79 -13.44 -12.14
N PRO A 174 -18.73 -13.98 -13.38
CA PRO A 174 -17.49 -14.56 -13.89
C PRO A 174 -16.34 -13.56 -13.99
N VAL A 175 -16.60 -12.34 -14.46
CA VAL A 175 -15.55 -11.31 -14.58
C VAL A 175 -15.15 -10.77 -13.21
N MET A 176 -16.10 -10.65 -12.28
CA MET A 176 -15.80 -10.25 -10.89
C MET A 176 -14.88 -11.27 -10.21
N LEU A 177 -15.21 -12.57 -10.34
CA LEU A 177 -14.43 -13.64 -9.74
C LEU A 177 -13.01 -13.65 -10.31
N LYS A 178 -12.87 -13.58 -11.64
CA LYS A 178 -11.56 -13.53 -12.30
C LYS A 178 -10.73 -12.35 -11.79
N ALA A 179 -11.29 -11.15 -11.78
CA ALA A 179 -10.57 -9.94 -11.37
C ALA A 179 -10.11 -9.98 -9.90
N VAL A 180 -10.95 -10.51 -8.99
CA VAL A 180 -10.59 -10.65 -7.58
C VAL A 180 -9.52 -11.70 -7.38
N LEU A 181 -9.65 -12.89 -8.00
CA LEU A 181 -8.67 -13.97 -7.87
C LEU A 181 -7.31 -13.58 -8.46
N ASP A 182 -7.29 -12.98 -9.65
CA ASP A 182 -6.04 -12.49 -10.25
C ASP A 182 -5.32 -11.50 -9.31
N SER A 183 -6.10 -10.61 -8.66
CA SER A 183 -5.55 -9.63 -7.71
C SER A 183 -4.97 -10.29 -6.47
N THR A 184 -5.68 -11.27 -5.89
CA THR A 184 -5.18 -12.00 -4.72
C THR A 184 -3.98 -12.88 -5.05
N ASP A 185 -3.95 -13.49 -6.22
CA ASP A 185 -2.85 -14.37 -6.65
C ASP A 185 -1.57 -13.57 -6.89
N MET A 186 -1.66 -12.41 -7.54
CA MET A 186 -0.49 -11.55 -7.74
C MET A 186 0.13 -11.12 -6.39
N LEU A 187 -0.69 -10.69 -5.42
CA LEU A 187 -0.18 -10.30 -4.10
C LEU A 187 0.35 -11.49 -3.31
N THR A 188 -0.37 -12.61 -3.28
CA THR A 188 0.00 -13.80 -2.51
C THR A 188 1.34 -14.36 -2.98
N ASN A 189 1.57 -14.37 -4.29
CA ASN A 189 2.82 -14.87 -4.86
C ASN A 189 3.96 -13.87 -4.75
N PHE A 190 3.70 -12.57 -4.90
CA PHE A 190 4.76 -11.57 -4.99
C PHE A 190 5.18 -10.95 -3.65
N LEU A 191 4.27 -10.81 -2.66
CA LEU A 191 4.62 -10.22 -1.36
C LEU A 191 5.76 -10.93 -0.64
N PRO A 192 5.81 -12.29 -0.56
CA PRO A 192 6.94 -12.99 0.05
C PRO A 192 8.27 -12.71 -0.68
N ILE A 193 8.23 -12.66 -2.01
CA ILE A 193 9.41 -12.38 -2.85
C ILE A 193 9.89 -10.94 -2.61
N PHE A 194 8.96 -9.98 -2.60
CA PHE A 194 9.24 -8.57 -2.36
C PHE A 194 9.84 -8.35 -0.97
N SER A 195 9.29 -9.00 0.06
CA SER A 195 9.81 -8.92 1.43
C SER A 195 11.23 -9.45 1.51
N ALA A 196 11.43 -10.72 1.12
CA ALA A 196 12.70 -11.42 1.31
C ALA A 196 13.85 -10.85 0.46
N ASN A 197 13.54 -10.37 -0.76
CA ASN A 197 14.56 -9.99 -1.72
C ASN A 197 14.72 -8.47 -1.89
N LEU A 198 13.86 -7.65 -1.31
CA LEU A 198 14.03 -6.19 -1.29
C LEU A 198 14.04 -5.67 0.14
N ILE A 199 12.93 -5.85 0.87
CA ILE A 199 12.72 -5.19 2.18
C ILE A 199 13.76 -5.64 3.21
N ASP A 200 13.99 -6.94 3.35
CA ASP A 200 14.95 -7.49 4.31
C ASP A 200 16.40 -7.07 4.02
N GLY A 201 16.69 -6.66 2.78
CA GLY A 201 18.01 -6.24 2.32
C GLY A 201 18.25 -4.73 2.33
N LEU A 202 17.28 -3.91 2.74
CA LEU A 202 17.43 -2.45 2.76
C LEU A 202 18.45 -2.02 3.80
N THR A 203 19.41 -1.18 3.39
CA THR A 203 20.35 -0.51 4.30
C THR A 203 20.31 0.99 4.07
N ALA A 204 20.61 1.76 5.12
CA ALA A 204 20.62 3.23 5.05
C ALA A 204 22.05 3.75 4.85
N ASP A 205 22.24 4.69 3.91
CA ASP A 205 23.48 5.46 3.84
C ASP A 205 23.45 6.57 4.89
N LYS A 206 23.90 6.22 6.10
CA LYS A 206 23.95 7.15 7.24
C LYS A 206 24.79 8.40 6.96
N LYS A 207 25.83 8.28 6.14
CA LYS A 207 26.69 9.43 5.81
C LYS A 207 25.94 10.39 4.89
N LYS A 208 25.26 9.86 3.88
CA LYS A 208 24.42 10.66 2.98
C LYS A 208 23.28 11.34 3.72
N LEU A 209 22.54 10.60 4.54
CA LEU A 209 21.46 11.14 5.37
C LEU A 209 21.94 12.29 6.28
N GLN A 210 23.05 12.08 7.00
CA GLN A 210 23.64 13.11 7.85
C GLN A 210 24.04 14.35 7.04
N ALA A 211 24.69 14.16 5.89
CA ALA A 211 25.11 15.27 5.03
C ALA A 211 23.93 16.04 4.43
N ASN A 212 22.83 15.37 4.07
CA ASN A 212 21.60 16.01 3.56
C ASN A 212 20.96 16.89 4.64
N ILE A 213 20.87 16.38 5.88
CA ILE A 213 20.34 17.15 7.02
C ILE A 213 21.20 18.37 7.32
N GLU A 214 22.52 18.23 7.35
CA GLU A 214 23.44 19.35 7.63
C GLU A 214 23.39 20.45 6.59
N LYS A 215 23.18 20.08 5.32
CA LYS A 215 23.05 21.03 4.21
C LYS A 215 21.70 21.72 4.18
N SER A 216 20.66 21.13 4.74
CA SER A 216 19.31 21.69 4.63
C SER A 216 19.15 22.94 5.50
N PRO A 217 18.84 24.11 4.90
CA PRO A 217 18.65 25.34 5.67
C PRO A 217 17.35 25.34 6.47
N VAL A 218 16.41 24.41 6.17
CA VAL A 218 15.11 24.30 6.84
C VAL A 218 15.25 23.97 8.33
N ILE A 219 16.37 23.36 8.74
CA ILE A 219 16.67 23.04 10.14
C ILE A 219 16.69 24.29 11.05
N VAL A 220 16.92 25.48 10.49
CA VAL A 220 16.87 26.75 11.22
C VAL A 220 15.51 27.01 11.88
N THR A 221 14.44 26.42 11.35
CA THR A 221 13.08 26.51 11.91
C THR A 221 13.04 26.02 13.36
N LEU A 222 13.85 25.01 13.68
CA LEU A 222 13.96 24.47 15.05
C LEU A 222 14.64 25.44 16.03
N LEU A 223 15.34 26.46 15.52
CA LEU A 223 16.01 27.49 16.31
C LEU A 223 15.11 28.69 16.61
N ALA A 224 14.02 28.88 15.86
CA ALA A 224 13.13 30.03 16.00
C ALA A 224 12.63 30.26 17.44
N PRO A 225 12.27 29.22 18.23
CA PRO A 225 11.89 29.40 19.64
C PRO A 225 13.02 29.89 20.56
N LYS A 226 14.29 29.80 20.13
CA LYS A 226 15.48 30.16 20.93
C LYS A 226 16.08 31.50 20.52
N ILE A 227 16.11 31.79 19.22
CA ILE A 227 16.77 32.99 18.68
C ILE A 227 15.79 33.99 18.04
N GLY A 228 14.50 33.63 17.95
CA GLY A 228 13.46 34.44 17.32
C GLY A 228 13.37 34.22 15.81
N TYR A 229 12.18 34.51 15.26
CA TYR A 229 11.87 34.30 13.85
C TYR A 229 12.77 35.12 12.93
N GLN A 230 12.93 36.43 13.19
CA GLN A 230 13.70 37.32 12.32
C GLN A 230 15.14 36.85 12.15
N LYS A 231 15.83 36.51 13.26
CA LYS A 231 17.21 35.97 13.21
C LYS A 231 17.27 34.65 12.45
N SER A 232 16.27 33.79 12.62
CA SER A 232 16.19 32.50 11.90
C SER A 232 16.01 32.70 10.39
N ALA A 233 15.17 33.66 9.99
CA ALA A 233 14.94 34.01 8.59
C ALA A 233 16.20 34.61 7.95
N ASP A 234 16.94 35.44 8.70
CA ASP A 234 18.20 36.02 8.22
C ASP A 234 19.28 34.94 8.03
N LEU A 235 19.40 34.00 8.98
CA LEU A 235 20.27 32.82 8.86
C LEU A 235 19.91 31.95 7.65
N PHE A 236 18.62 31.71 7.40
CA PHE A 236 18.15 30.96 6.23
C PHE A 236 18.61 31.63 4.93
N LYS A 237 18.36 32.94 4.78
CA LYS A 237 18.75 33.71 3.59
C LYS A 237 20.27 33.71 3.40
N GLU A 238 21.04 33.84 4.48
CA GLU A 238 22.50 33.81 4.44
C GLU A 238 23.03 32.42 4.05
N SER A 239 22.43 31.35 4.57
CA SER A 239 22.78 29.97 4.19
C SER A 239 22.54 29.72 2.70
N MET A 240 21.37 30.12 2.20
CA MET A 240 21.03 30.02 0.76
C MET A 240 21.98 30.83 -0.12
N LYS A 241 22.42 32.02 0.33
CA LYS A 241 23.33 32.88 -0.44
C LYS A 241 24.78 32.39 -0.41
N THR A 242 25.24 31.83 0.69
CA THR A 242 26.66 31.54 0.93
C THR A 242 27.02 30.06 0.79
N GLY A 243 26.04 29.16 0.81
CA GLY A 243 26.27 27.72 0.84
C GLY A 243 26.75 27.18 2.19
N LYS A 244 26.91 28.05 3.20
CA LYS A 244 27.26 27.64 4.58
C LYS A 244 26.06 26.97 5.24
N THR A 245 26.32 25.96 6.05
CA THR A 245 25.31 25.28 6.85
C THR A 245 24.76 26.21 7.94
N ILE A 246 23.54 25.94 8.40
CA ILE A 246 22.95 26.66 9.53
C ILE A 246 23.83 26.54 10.78
N ARG A 247 24.43 25.37 11.01
CA ARG A 247 25.36 25.14 12.13
C ARG A 247 26.56 26.09 12.10
N GLU A 248 27.23 26.20 10.95
CA GLU A 248 28.38 27.10 10.80
C GLU A 248 28.00 28.56 11.02
N LEU A 249 26.83 29.00 10.52
CA LEU A 249 26.36 30.36 10.69
C LEU A 249 26.00 30.69 12.15
N VAL A 250 25.37 29.75 12.85
CA VAL A 250 25.00 29.90 14.27
C VAL A 250 26.24 30.02 15.17
N ILE A 251 27.24 29.16 14.94
CA ILE A 251 28.50 29.17 15.70
C ILE A 251 29.30 30.44 15.39
N SER A 252 29.46 30.80 14.11
CA SER A 252 30.24 31.98 13.72
C SER A 252 29.65 33.29 14.24
N LYS A 253 28.32 33.38 14.37
CA LYS A 253 27.61 34.53 14.94
C LYS A 253 27.44 34.45 16.46
N LYS A 254 28.00 33.43 17.12
CA LYS A 254 27.92 33.20 18.57
C LYS A 254 26.47 33.21 19.10
N LEU A 255 25.54 32.69 18.30
CA LEU A 255 24.13 32.62 18.68
C LEU A 255 23.87 31.42 19.60
N MET A 256 24.63 30.34 19.42
CA MET A 256 24.66 29.13 20.24
C MET A 256 26.08 28.52 20.19
N THR A 257 26.35 27.57 21.09
CA THR A 257 27.58 26.76 21.11
C THR A 257 27.45 25.49 20.28
#